data_AF-A0AA43EF55-F1
#
_entry.id   AF-A0AA43EF55-F1
#
_cell.length_a   1.000
_cell.length_b   1.000
_cell.length_c   1.000
_cell.angle_alpha   90.00
_cell.angle_beta   90.00
_cell.angle_gamma   90.00
#
_symmetry.space_group_name_H-M   'P 1'
#
loop_
_entity.id
_entity.type
_entity.pdbx_description
1 polymer ?
#
loop_
_entity_poly.entity_id
_entity_poly.type
_entity_poly.pdbx_seq_one_letter_code
_entity_poly.pdbx_strand_id
1 'polypeptide(L)'
;MFRHDALAMGRYRRVPSRWETDFGRWVSDVGVPSIVSALAKDPDLRVTNHAVYHWLKGFAPRPDRAMALVELSGGRISLETIYRHCHEVRQAGKERLAR
;
A
#
# COMPACT_ATOMS: atom_id res chain seq x y z
N MET A 1 -15.34 -26.02 0.13
CA MET A 1 -15.29 -25.41 -1.21
C MET A 1 -14.60 -24.06 -1.07
N PHE A 2 -13.26 -24.08 -1.16
CA PHE A 2 -12.41 -22.93 -0.83
C PHE A 2 -12.17 -22.08 -2.08
N ARG A 3 -12.07 -20.78 -1.87
CA ARG A 3 -12.08 -19.68 -2.85
C ARG A 3 -10.84 -19.63 -3.78
N HIS A 4 -10.13 -20.74 -3.99
CA HIS A 4 -8.83 -20.79 -4.68
C HIS A 4 -8.89 -21.24 -6.15
N ASP A 5 -9.93 -21.95 -6.60
CA ASP A 5 -9.93 -22.55 -7.94
C ASP A 5 -10.26 -21.60 -9.11
N ALA A 6 -10.74 -20.38 -8.85
CA ALA A 6 -11.14 -19.44 -9.90
C ALA A 6 -9.99 -18.58 -10.48
N LEU A 7 -8.75 -18.84 -10.07
CA LEU A 7 -7.55 -18.09 -10.49
C LEU A 7 -6.72 -18.80 -11.56
N ALA A 8 -7.00 -20.09 -11.85
CA ALA A 8 -6.17 -20.92 -12.73
C ALA A 8 -6.45 -20.77 -14.25
N MET A 9 -7.53 -20.10 -14.65
CA MET A 9 -7.85 -19.90 -16.08
C MET A 9 -7.40 -18.50 -16.56
N GLY A 10 -6.24 -18.45 -17.22
CA GLY A 10 -5.56 -17.26 -17.69
C GLY A 10 -6.34 -16.43 -18.72
N ARG A 11 -7.24 -15.56 -18.24
CA ARG A 11 -7.91 -14.56 -19.10
C ARG A 11 -7.88 -13.11 -18.61
N TYR A 12 -7.36 -12.82 -17.42
CA TYR A 12 -7.06 -11.44 -17.00
C TYR A 12 -5.90 -11.48 -16.01
N ARG A 13 -4.76 -10.84 -16.32
CA ARG A 13 -3.74 -10.56 -15.31
C ARG A 13 -4.40 -9.59 -14.32
N ARG A 14 -4.94 -10.14 -13.23
CA ARG A 14 -5.58 -9.35 -12.18
C ARG A 14 -4.52 -8.41 -11.64
N VAL A 15 -4.84 -7.13 -11.67
CA VAL A 15 -4.36 -6.09 -10.75
C VAL A 15 -3.78 -6.74 -9.49
N PRO A 16 -2.51 -6.49 -9.11
CA PRO A 16 -2.07 -6.86 -7.79
C PRO A 16 -3.07 -6.21 -6.84
N SER A 17 -3.81 -7.01 -6.07
CA SER A 17 -4.63 -6.46 -4.98
C SER A 17 -3.74 -5.46 -4.24
N ARG A 18 -4.28 -4.33 -3.75
CA ARG A 18 -3.45 -3.34 -3.01
C ARG A 18 -2.62 -3.96 -1.87
N TRP A 19 -2.98 -5.18 -1.45
CA TRP A 19 -2.32 -6.01 -0.44
C TRP A 19 -1.25 -6.97 -0.99
N GLU A 20 -1.11 -7.10 -2.30
CA GLU A 20 -0.16 -8.00 -2.97
C GLU A 20 1.15 -7.29 -3.35
N THR A 21 1.18 -5.96 -3.36
CA THR A 21 2.43 -5.22 -3.54
C THR A 21 3.28 -5.32 -2.27
N ASP A 22 4.60 -5.16 -2.39
CA ASP A 22 5.50 -5.20 -1.23
C ASP A 22 5.10 -4.18 -0.14
N PHE A 23 4.73 -2.96 -0.55
CA PHE A 23 4.17 -1.96 0.37
C PHE A 23 2.88 -2.44 1.05
N GLY A 24 1.93 -2.98 0.28
CA GLY A 24 0.67 -3.48 0.81
C GLY A 24 0.84 -4.64 1.80
N ARG A 25 1.72 -5.59 1.47
CA ARG A 25 2.08 -6.71 2.36
C ARG A 25 2.71 -6.21 3.65
N TRP A 26 3.67 -5.29 3.55
CA TRP A 26 4.29 -4.70 4.73
C TRP A 26 3.27 -3.97 5.63
N VAL A 27 2.34 -3.20 5.06
CA VAL A 27 1.27 -2.57 5.85
C VAL A 27 0.35 -3.63 6.50
N SER A 28 0.08 -4.74 5.81
CA SER A 28 -0.70 -5.85 6.37
C SER A 28 0.02 -6.55 7.52
N ASP A 29 1.34 -6.74 7.41
CA ASP A 29 2.18 -7.37 8.43
C ASP A 29 2.28 -6.51 9.70
N VAL A 30 2.52 -5.20 9.53
CA VAL A 30 2.75 -4.26 10.65
C VAL A 30 1.41 -3.82 11.28
N GLY A 31 0.39 -3.63 10.46
CA GLY A 31 -0.91 -3.12 10.86
C GLY A 31 -1.00 -1.59 10.85
N VAL A 32 -2.12 -1.08 10.32
CA VAL A 32 -2.40 0.37 10.24
C VAL A 32 -2.33 1.09 11.60
N PRO A 33 -2.91 0.57 12.70
CA PRO A 33 -2.82 1.24 14.00
C PRO A 33 -1.38 1.39 14.51
N SER A 34 -0.54 0.36 14.28
CA SER A 34 0.87 0.37 14.68
C SER A 34 1.66 1.43 13.91
N ILE A 35 1.41 1.57 12.61
CA ILE A 35 2.04 2.62 11.77
C ILE A 35 1.64 4.00 12.28
N VAL A 36 0.36 4.23 12.55
CA VAL A 36 -0.14 5.51 13.05
C VAL A 36 0.46 5.84 14.41
N SER A 37 0.50 4.87 15.32
CA SER A 37 1.11 5.05 16.65
C SER A 37 2.61 5.36 16.56
N ALA A 38 3.34 4.68 15.67
CA ALA A 38 4.76 4.91 15.47
C ALA A 38 5.07 6.31 14.93
N LEU A 39 4.34 6.75 13.90
CA LEU A 39 4.52 8.07 13.30
C LEU A 39 4.01 9.21 14.19
N ALA A 40 3.10 8.94 15.13
CA ALA A 40 2.56 9.95 16.03
C ALA A 40 3.58 10.49 17.06
N LYS A 41 4.72 9.80 17.24
CA LYS A 41 5.83 10.22 18.11
C LYS A 41 6.45 11.55 17.68
N ASP A 42 6.45 11.82 16.37
CA ASP A 42 6.89 13.08 15.80
C ASP A 42 5.65 13.92 15.41
N PRO A 43 5.46 15.13 15.96
CA PRO A 43 4.34 16.00 15.60
C PRO A 43 4.20 16.29 14.11
N ASP A 44 5.31 16.38 13.36
CA ASP A 44 5.31 16.74 11.93
C ASP A 44 4.94 15.54 11.03
N LEU A 45 5.12 14.32 11.55
CA LEU A 45 4.83 13.07 10.85
C LEU A 45 3.48 12.45 11.21
N ARG A 46 2.69 13.10 12.09
CA ARG A 46 1.38 12.62 12.50
C ARG A 46 0.46 12.35 11.30
N VAL A 47 -0.12 11.16 11.31
CA VAL A 47 -1.08 10.70 10.32
C VAL A 47 -2.26 9.99 10.97
N THR A 48 -3.33 9.80 10.20
CA THR A 48 -4.53 9.07 10.64
C THR A 48 -4.61 7.71 9.96
N ASN A 49 -5.43 6.80 10.51
CA ASN A 49 -5.76 5.54 9.83
C ASN A 49 -6.24 5.79 8.38
N HIS A 50 -7.02 6.87 8.18
CA HIS A 50 -7.51 7.26 6.87
C HIS A 50 -6.39 7.57 5.88
N ALA A 51 -5.33 8.26 6.32
CA ALA A 51 -4.17 8.56 5.47
C ALA A 51 -3.48 7.28 4.99
N VAL A 52 -3.29 6.30 5.88
CA VAL A 52 -2.67 5.01 5.53
C VAL A 52 -3.53 4.24 4.53
N TYR A 53 -4.85 4.19 4.74
CA TYR A 53 -5.75 3.57 3.78
C TYR A 53 -5.83 4.32 2.44
N HIS A 54 -5.62 5.64 2.44
CA HIS A 54 -5.45 6.41 1.20
C HIS A 54 -4.19 5.98 0.45
N TRP A 55 -3.08 5.78 1.15
CA TRP A 55 -1.87 5.27 0.51
C TRP A 55 -2.07 3.90 -0.11
N LEU A 56 -2.75 3.00 0.61
CA LEU A 56 -3.16 1.69 0.09
C LEU A 56 -4.15 1.76 -1.09
N LYS A 57 -4.88 2.87 -1.25
CA LYS A 57 -5.74 3.12 -2.44
C LYS A 57 -4.94 3.74 -3.59
N GLY A 58 -3.64 3.90 -3.43
CA GLY A 58 -2.72 4.42 -4.44
C GLY A 58 -2.49 5.93 -4.41
N PHE A 59 -2.92 6.62 -3.35
CA PHE A 59 -2.57 8.03 -3.16
C PHE A 59 -1.14 8.16 -2.61
N ALA A 60 -0.30 8.96 -3.24
CA ALA A 60 1.08 9.10 -2.81
C ALA A 60 1.20 9.78 -1.43
N PRO A 61 1.97 9.20 -0.48
CA PRO A 61 2.37 9.93 0.72
C PRO A 61 3.27 11.13 0.36
N ARG A 62 3.27 12.14 1.23
CA ARG A 62 4.27 13.21 1.18
C ARG A 62 5.68 12.61 1.40
N PRO A 63 6.75 13.21 0.83
CA PRO A 63 8.10 12.64 0.90
C PRO A 63 8.62 12.43 2.32
N ASP A 64 8.35 13.36 3.23
CA ASP A 64 8.66 13.28 4.67
C ASP A 64 8.10 12.00 5.31
N ARG A 65 6.82 11.71 5.07
CA ARG A 65 6.14 10.51 5.57
C ARG A 65 6.60 9.25 4.87
N ALA A 66 6.91 9.32 3.58
CA ALA A 66 7.44 8.19 2.83
C ALA A 66 8.81 7.75 3.39
N MET A 67 9.69 8.70 3.70
CA MET A 67 10.97 8.44 4.37
C MET A 67 10.77 7.81 5.75
N ALA A 68 9.87 8.37 6.57
CA ALA A 68 9.57 7.81 7.88
C ALA A 68 9.04 6.36 7.82
N LEU A 69 8.27 6.02 6.78
CA LEU A 69 7.83 4.63 6.56
C LEU A 69 8.97 3.70 6.18
N VAL A 70 9.93 4.16 5.37
CA VAL A 70 11.15 3.41 5.02
C VAL A 70 11.96 3.13 6.27
N GLU A 71 12.19 4.15 7.11
CA GLU A 71 12.90 4.03 8.38
C GLU A 71 12.19 3.07 9.34
N LEU A 72 10.87 3.25 9.53
CA LEU A 72 10.04 2.38 10.36
C LEU A 72 10.09 0.92 9.90
N SER A 73 10.23 0.68 8.60
CA SER A 73 10.31 -0.66 8.03
C SER A 73 11.66 -1.35 8.22
N GLY A 74 12.70 -0.63 8.65
CA GLY A 74 14.07 -1.13 8.69
C GLY A 74 14.61 -1.51 7.31
N GLY A 75 14.17 -0.81 6.25
CA GLY A 75 14.56 -1.08 4.86
C GLY A 75 13.78 -2.21 4.17
N ARG A 76 12.77 -2.81 4.83
CA ARG A 76 11.88 -3.81 4.19
C ARG A 76 11.05 -3.23 3.03
N ILE A 77 10.81 -1.92 3.05
CA ILE A 77 10.24 -1.18 1.92
C ILE A 77 11.16 0.00 1.57
N SER A 78 11.18 0.38 0.29
CA SER A 78 11.91 1.53 -0.24
C SER A 78 10.96 2.61 -0.75
N LEU A 79 11.47 3.84 -0.96
CA LEU A 79 10.70 4.91 -1.61
C LEU A 79 10.17 4.47 -2.98
N GLU A 80 11.02 3.81 -3.78
CA GLU A 80 10.62 3.25 -5.07
C GLU A 80 9.41 2.33 -4.93
N THR A 81 9.45 1.43 -3.95
CA THR A 81 8.37 0.47 -3.69
C THR A 81 7.06 1.15 -3.29
N ILE A 82 7.13 2.20 -2.48
CA ILE A 82 5.96 3.00 -2.07
C ILE A 82 5.35 3.70 -3.28
N TYR A 83 6.16 4.38 -4.11
CA TYR A 83 5.64 5.10 -5.27
C TYR A 83 5.21 4.18 -6.41
N ARG A 84 5.90 3.05 -6.60
CA ARG A 84 5.49 1.98 -7.51
C ARG A 84 4.10 1.44 -7.14
N HIS A 85 3.85 1.15 -5.87
CA HIS A 85 2.51 0.78 -5.39
C HIS A 85 1.45 1.83 -5.78
N CYS A 86 1.74 3.11 -5.54
CA CYS A 86 0.81 4.19 -5.86
C CYS A 86 0.45 4.23 -7.36
N HIS A 87 1.45 4.02 -8.22
CA HIS A 87 1.24 3.94 -9.65
C HIS A 87 0.40 2.70 -10.03
N GLU A 88 0.79 1.51 -9.59
CA GLU A 88 0.14 0.24 -9.92
C GLU A 88 -1.34 0.21 -9.49
N VAL A 89 -1.64 0.63 -8.25
CA VAL A 89 -3.01 0.64 -7.72
C VAL A 89 -3.90 1.66 -8.44
N ARG A 90 -3.36 2.82 -8.84
CA ARG A 90 -4.13 3.83 -9.58
C ARG A 90 -4.43 3.40 -11.01
N GLN A 91 -3.47 2.80 -11.71
CA GLN A 91 -3.69 2.33 -13.08
C GLN A 91 -4.76 1.23 -13.10
N ALA A 92 -4.65 0.28 -12.18
CA ALA A 92 -5.65 -0.74 -11.96
C ALA A 92 -7.07 -0.19 -11.69
N GLY A 93 -7.18 0.90 -10.92
CA GLY A 93 -8.45 1.57 -10.68
C GLY A 93 -9.09 2.14 -11.95
N LYS A 94 -8.28 2.74 -12.83
CA LYS A 94 -8.74 3.31 -14.10
C LYS A 94 -9.22 2.25 -15.08
N GLU A 95 -8.47 1.15 -15.21
CA GLU A 95 -8.81 0.03 -16.10
C GLU A 95 -10.14 -0.65 -15.72
N ARG A 96 -10.54 -0.58 -14.44
CA ARG A 96 -11.82 -1.12 -13.96
C ARG A 96 -13.02 -0.21 -14.24
N LEU A 97 -12.79 1.11 -14.36
CA LEU A 97 -13.84 2.10 -14.64
C LEU A 97 -14.12 2.27 -16.15
N ALA A 98 -13.16 1.90 -16.99
CA ALA A 98 -13.28 1.95 -18.46
C ALA A 98 -13.96 0.71 -19.08
N ARG A 99 -14.54 -0.16 -18.26
CA ARG A 99 -15.27 -1.39 -18.64
C ARG A 99 -16.71 -1.30 -18.17
#